data_AF-A0A0N1LLW4-F1
#
_entry.id   AF-A0A0N1LLW4-F1
#
_cell.length_a   1.000
_cell.length_b   1.000
_cell.length_c   1.000
_cell.angle_alpha   90.00
_cell.angle_beta   90.00
_cell.angle_gamma   90.00
#
_symmetry.space_group_name_H-M   'P 1'
#
loop_
_entity.id
_entity.type
_entity.pdbx_description
1 polymer ?
#
loop_
_entity_poly.entity_id
_entity_poly.type
_entity_poly.pdbx_seq_one_letter_code
_entity_poly.pdbx_strand_id
1 'polypeptide(L)'
;MSEEIFGFEPWSETRLEIFPDRMAPVVRLEAGIPTWRAMRWGMPPFKDTAHPITNIRNLTSPWWQRWLSPSNRCLVPFERFAEYTADPGAKKAVWFKVTDDRPAAFAGIWAAWEGARGPKSAPVTGHHDLFGFLTTEPNDLVGGVHPKAMPVILIGQQAMREWLTAPLTAVPDFARPVADEDMEIVEGAG
;
A
#
# COMPACT_ATOMS: atom_id res chain seq x y z
N MET A 1 -7.82 -2.10 14.13
CA MET A 1 -8.89 -1.33 13.44
C MET A 1 -10.22 -1.74 14.03
N SER A 2 -11.13 -0.82 14.38
CA SER A 2 -12.39 -1.18 15.03
C SER A 2 -13.38 -1.86 14.09
N GLU A 3 -14.21 -2.77 14.64
CA GLU A 3 -15.29 -3.50 13.94
C GLU A 3 -16.28 -2.57 13.23
N GLU A 4 -16.47 -1.36 13.77
CA GLU A 4 -17.42 -0.37 13.26
C GLU A 4 -17.14 0.13 11.84
N ILE A 5 -15.93 -0.06 11.30
CA ILE A 5 -15.53 0.65 10.07
C ILE A 5 -15.62 -0.25 8.81
N PHE A 6 -15.35 -1.56 8.90
CA PHE A 6 -15.12 -2.36 7.68
C PHE A 6 -15.68 -3.80 7.66
N GLY A 7 -16.41 -4.26 8.70
CA GLY A 7 -17.00 -5.61 8.74
C GLY A 7 -15.92 -6.71 8.79
N PHE A 8 -15.84 -7.42 9.91
CA PHE A 8 -14.70 -8.28 10.20
C PHE A 8 -14.79 -9.68 9.55
N GLU A 9 -13.67 -10.18 9.01
CA GLU A 9 -13.34 -11.62 8.91
C GLU A 9 -11.82 -11.80 9.22
N PRO A 10 -11.36 -12.98 9.68
CA PRO A 10 -10.32 -13.20 10.71
C PRO A 10 -8.86 -12.98 10.29
N TRP A 11 -8.56 -11.90 9.57
CA TRP A 11 -7.19 -11.51 9.25
C TRP A 11 -6.53 -10.66 10.35
N SER A 12 -7.30 -10.09 11.28
CA SER A 12 -6.76 -9.17 12.29
C SER A 12 -6.07 -9.85 13.48
N GLU A 13 -6.23 -11.16 13.67
CA GLU A 13 -5.67 -11.85 14.85
C GLU A 13 -4.24 -12.37 14.61
N THR A 14 -3.75 -12.28 13.37
CA THR A 14 -2.38 -12.69 13.05
C THR A 14 -1.53 -11.44 12.83
N ARG A 15 -0.49 -11.23 13.64
CA ARG A 15 0.59 -10.28 13.32
C ARG A 15 1.27 -10.77 12.04
N LEU A 16 0.86 -10.24 10.90
CA LEU A 16 1.40 -10.62 9.61
C LEU A 16 2.49 -9.63 9.21
N GLU A 17 3.72 -10.11 9.10
CA GLU A 17 4.73 -9.43 8.31
C GLU A 17 4.47 -9.72 6.84
N ILE A 18 4.18 -8.67 6.08
CA ILE A 18 3.76 -8.77 4.68
C ILE A 18 4.92 -8.33 3.81
N PHE A 19 5.29 -9.19 2.85
CA PHE A 19 6.39 -8.96 1.92
C PHE A 19 5.88 -8.93 0.47
N PRO A 20 6.63 -8.32 -0.46
CA PRO A 20 6.28 -8.33 -1.88
C PRO A 20 5.95 -9.74 -2.42
N ASP A 21 5.01 -9.79 -3.36
CA ASP A 21 4.45 -10.99 -3.98
C ASP A 21 3.72 -11.96 -3.03
N ARG A 22 3.43 -11.53 -1.79
CA ARG A 22 2.56 -12.25 -0.85
C ARG A 22 1.12 -11.74 -0.88
N MET A 23 0.20 -12.57 -0.39
CA MET A 23 -1.18 -12.16 -0.16
C MET A 23 -1.24 -11.22 1.04
N ALA A 24 -2.06 -10.18 0.95
CA ALA A 24 -2.29 -9.19 1.99
C ALA A 24 -3.77 -8.82 2.05
N PRO A 25 -4.28 -8.45 3.24
CA PRO A 25 -5.61 -7.89 3.36
C PRO A 25 -5.64 -6.45 2.83
N VAL A 26 -6.61 -6.16 1.98
CA VAL A 26 -6.93 -4.82 1.51
C VAL A 26 -8.43 -4.59 1.65
N VAL A 27 -8.85 -3.31 1.69
CA VAL A 27 -10.27 -2.93 1.64
C VAL A 27 -10.54 -2.23 0.31
N ARG A 28 -11.55 -2.65 -0.43
CA ARG A 28 -12.02 -1.93 -1.62
C ARG A 28 -13.53 -1.73 -1.57
N LEU A 29 -14.06 -0.85 -2.41
CA LEU A 29 -15.51 -0.74 -2.58
C LEU A 29 -16.02 -1.83 -3.52
N GLU A 30 -17.06 -2.54 -3.10
CA GLU A 30 -17.84 -3.46 -3.93
C GLU A 30 -19.31 -3.06 -3.86
N ALA A 31 -19.89 -2.69 -5.00
CA ALA A 31 -21.22 -2.08 -5.04
C ALA A 31 -21.40 -0.90 -4.05
N GLY A 32 -20.32 -0.13 -3.82
CA GLY A 32 -20.30 0.99 -2.87
C GLY A 32 -20.07 0.60 -1.41
N ILE A 33 -19.93 -0.70 -1.10
CA ILE A 33 -19.72 -1.21 0.26
C ILE A 33 -18.23 -1.51 0.47
N PRO A 34 -17.57 -0.92 1.49
CA PRO A 34 -16.23 -1.31 1.87
C PRO A 34 -16.16 -2.79 2.23
N THR A 35 -15.29 -3.52 1.56
CA THR A 35 -15.20 -4.98 1.65
C THR A 35 -13.75 -5.44 1.71
N TRP A 36 -13.43 -6.33 2.65
CA TRP A 36 -12.12 -6.96 2.74
C TRP A 36 -11.87 -7.96 1.62
N ARG A 37 -10.67 -7.93 1.07
CA ARG A 37 -10.17 -8.89 0.09
C ARG A 37 -8.73 -9.26 0.41
N ALA A 38 -8.39 -10.52 0.20
CA ALA A 38 -7.00 -10.93 0.10
C ALA A 38 -6.54 -10.70 -1.34
N MET A 39 -5.51 -9.88 -1.54
CA MET A 39 -4.91 -9.61 -2.85
C MET A 39 -3.40 -9.80 -2.81
N ARG A 40 -2.76 -10.05 -3.95
CA ARG A 40 -1.32 -10.24 -4.03
C ARG A 40 -0.60 -8.90 -4.19
N TRP A 41 0.38 -8.63 -3.33
CA TRP A 41 1.14 -7.37 -3.37
C TRP A 41 2.15 -7.37 -4.53
N GLY A 42 1.91 -6.50 -5.49
CA GLY A 42 2.76 -6.26 -6.65
C GLY A 42 1.90 -6.16 -7.91
N MET A 43 1.76 -4.95 -8.43
CA MET A 43 1.06 -4.66 -9.68
C MET A 43 1.77 -5.28 -10.89
N PRO A 44 1.05 -5.42 -12.03
CA PRO A 44 1.63 -5.90 -13.27
C PRO A 44 2.90 -5.09 -13.65
N PRO A 45 3.99 -5.78 -14.03
CA PRO A 45 5.19 -5.11 -14.47
C PRO A 45 4.98 -4.43 -15.83
N PHE A 46 5.75 -3.38 -16.15
CA PHE A 46 5.71 -2.73 -17.47
C PHE A 46 6.16 -3.65 -18.62
N LYS A 47 6.86 -4.73 -18.30
CA LYS A 47 7.36 -5.76 -19.24
C LYS A 47 7.19 -7.11 -18.57
N ASP A 48 6.78 -8.14 -19.31
CA ASP A 48 6.46 -9.47 -18.76
C ASP A 48 7.63 -10.17 -18.04
N THR A 49 8.87 -9.73 -18.28
CA THR A 49 10.08 -10.26 -17.64
C THR A 49 10.52 -9.51 -16.38
N ALA A 50 9.85 -8.42 -16.02
CA ALA A 50 10.24 -7.57 -14.88
C ALA A 50 9.55 -7.99 -13.58
N HIS A 51 10.17 -7.61 -12.46
CA HIS A 51 9.62 -7.87 -11.13
C HIS A 51 8.28 -7.15 -10.91
N PRO A 52 7.37 -7.71 -10.09
CA PRO A 52 6.13 -7.03 -9.71
C PRO A 52 6.39 -5.65 -9.11
N ILE A 53 5.48 -4.70 -9.36
CA ILE A 53 5.65 -3.31 -8.93
C ILE A 53 4.83 -3.07 -7.66
N THR A 54 5.50 -2.89 -6.54
CA THR A 54 4.85 -2.69 -5.22
C THR A 54 4.48 -1.23 -4.94
N ASN A 55 5.32 -0.31 -5.44
CA ASN A 55 5.31 1.12 -5.14
C ASN A 55 5.08 1.96 -6.41
N ILE A 56 4.10 2.85 -6.39
CA ILE A 56 3.61 3.56 -7.57
C ILE A 56 3.84 5.07 -7.39
N ARG A 57 4.64 5.69 -8.25
CA ARG A 57 5.01 7.12 -8.12
C ARG A 57 4.55 7.97 -9.31
N ASN A 58 4.83 7.53 -10.54
CA ASN A 58 4.58 8.34 -11.73
C ASN A 58 3.11 8.29 -12.19
N LEU A 59 2.21 8.97 -11.48
CA LEU A 59 0.75 8.89 -11.70
C LEU A 59 0.28 9.43 -13.05
N THR A 60 1.11 10.21 -13.74
CA THR A 60 0.84 10.69 -15.10
C THR A 60 1.18 9.65 -16.17
N SER A 61 1.81 8.52 -15.80
CA SER A 61 2.10 7.42 -16.72
C SER A 61 0.80 6.80 -17.25
N PRO A 62 0.65 6.62 -18.59
CA PRO A 62 -0.48 5.91 -19.18
C PRO A 62 -0.63 4.46 -18.68
N TRP A 63 0.44 3.89 -18.13
CA TRP A 63 0.38 2.58 -17.50
C TRP A 63 -0.50 2.60 -16.25
N TRP A 64 -0.32 3.59 -15.37
CA TRP A 64 -1.05 3.67 -14.11
C TRP A 64 -2.44 4.26 -14.28
N GLN A 65 -2.62 5.22 -15.20
CA GLN A 65 -3.89 5.92 -15.41
C GLN A 65 -5.09 4.98 -15.62
N ARG A 66 -4.88 3.79 -16.17
CA ARG A 66 -5.94 2.77 -16.36
C ARG A 66 -6.51 2.20 -15.05
N TRP A 67 -5.82 2.37 -13.93
CA TRP A 67 -6.19 1.84 -12.61
C TRP A 67 -6.30 2.93 -11.52
N LEU A 68 -6.36 4.22 -11.91
CA LEU A 68 -6.51 5.33 -10.95
C LEU A 68 -7.98 5.73 -10.71
N SER A 69 -8.93 5.16 -11.45
CA SER A 69 -10.36 5.37 -11.23
C SER A 69 -10.79 4.80 -9.87
N PRO A 70 -11.86 5.33 -9.25
CA PRO A 70 -12.38 4.82 -7.98
C PRO A 70 -12.62 3.29 -7.94
N SER A 71 -13.05 2.69 -9.05
CA SER A 71 -13.25 1.24 -9.19
C SER A 71 -12.00 0.40 -8.92
N ASN A 72 -10.82 1.00 -9.08
CA ASN A 72 -9.53 0.36 -8.96
C ASN A 72 -8.76 0.81 -7.72
N ARG A 73 -9.40 1.53 -6.80
CA ARG A 73 -8.76 1.96 -5.55
C ARG A 73 -9.04 0.98 -4.42
N CYS A 74 -8.06 0.84 -3.55
CA CYS A 74 -8.17 0.10 -2.31
C CYS A 74 -7.43 0.84 -1.18
N LEU A 75 -7.75 0.49 0.05
CA LEU A 75 -6.98 0.82 1.24
C LEU A 75 -6.09 -0.37 1.55
N VAL A 76 -4.83 -0.10 1.88
CA VAL A 76 -3.89 -1.12 2.38
C VAL A 76 -3.64 -0.80 3.85
N PRO A 77 -4.39 -1.40 4.79
CA PRO A 77 -4.23 -1.08 6.19
C PRO A 77 -2.89 -1.57 6.73
N PHE A 78 -2.32 -0.81 7.67
CA PHE A 78 -1.08 -1.16 8.32
C PHE A 78 -1.10 -0.69 9.78
N GLU A 79 -0.37 -1.41 10.64
CA GLU A 79 -0.06 -0.92 12.00
C GLU A 79 1.26 -0.16 12.01
N ARG A 80 2.23 -0.68 11.26
CA ARG A 80 3.58 -0.12 11.11
C ARG A 80 4.19 -0.60 9.80
N PHE A 81 5.14 0.16 9.27
CA PHE A 81 5.90 -0.19 8.07
C PHE A 81 7.38 0.00 8.29
N ALA A 82 8.20 -0.72 7.53
CA ALA A 82 9.64 -0.64 7.63
C ALA A 82 10.24 0.03 6.39
N GLU A 83 11.22 0.90 6.61
CA GLU A 83 12.17 1.32 5.58
C GLU A 83 13.57 0.83 5.97
N TYR A 84 14.39 0.54 4.97
CA TYR A 84 15.77 0.14 5.20
C TYR A 84 16.69 1.36 5.11
N THR A 85 17.65 1.46 6.03
CA THR A 85 18.71 2.47 5.94
C THR A 85 19.44 2.38 4.60
N ALA A 86 19.90 3.53 4.10
CA ALA A 86 20.62 3.62 2.83
C ALA A 86 22.05 3.03 2.88
N ASP A 87 22.50 2.50 4.03
CA ASP A 87 23.85 2.00 4.26
C ASP A 87 24.18 0.78 3.38
N PRO A 88 25.20 0.87 2.50
CA PRO A 88 25.53 -0.20 1.53
C PRO A 88 25.95 -1.55 2.13
N GLY A 89 26.37 -1.59 3.41
CA GLY A 89 26.94 -2.79 4.04
C GLY A 89 26.13 -3.36 5.21
N ALA A 90 25.14 -2.63 5.73
CA ALA A 90 24.40 -3.03 6.93
C ALA A 90 23.01 -2.41 6.95
N LYS A 91 22.18 -2.73 5.95
CA LYS A 91 20.79 -2.26 5.89
C LYS A 91 20.05 -2.69 7.15
N LYS A 92 19.66 -1.71 7.96
CA LYS A 92 18.84 -1.93 9.15
C LYS A 92 17.40 -1.54 8.83
N ALA A 93 16.45 -2.38 9.22
CA ALA A 93 15.05 -2.02 9.18
C ALA A 93 14.75 -1.02 10.29
N VAL A 94 14.17 0.12 9.95
CA VAL A 94 13.59 1.10 10.88
C VAL A 94 12.09 1.07 10.68
N TRP A 95 11.35 0.96 11.79
CA TRP A 95 9.90 0.83 11.77
C TRP A 95 9.24 2.16 12.10
N PHE A 96 8.18 2.47 11.37
CA PHE A 96 7.41 3.69 11.47
C PHE A 96 5.95 3.36 11.72
N LYS A 97 5.27 4.20 12.49
CA LYS A 97 3.84 4.10 12.80
C LYS A 97 3.21 5.50 12.81
N VAL A 98 1.90 5.56 12.59
CA VAL A 98 1.11 6.78 12.79
C VAL A 98 0.82 6.99 14.27
N THR A 99 1.05 8.20 14.76
CA THR A 99 0.91 8.56 16.19
C THR A 99 -0.54 8.40 16.70
N ASP A 100 -0.66 8.21 18.02
CA ASP A 100 -1.92 8.07 18.76
C ASP A 100 -2.81 6.90 18.31
N ASP A 101 -2.22 5.86 17.71
CA ASP A 101 -2.96 4.70 17.18
C ASP A 101 -4.08 5.08 16.20
N ARG A 102 -3.95 6.24 15.54
CA ARG A 102 -4.95 6.73 14.61
C ARG A 102 -5.10 5.73 13.46
N PRO A 103 -6.34 5.41 13.03
CA PRO A 103 -6.56 4.53 11.90
C PRO A 103 -5.83 5.04 10.67
N ALA A 104 -5.02 4.19 10.04
CA ALA A 104 -4.24 4.55 8.87
C ALA A 104 -4.24 3.43 7.82
N ALA A 105 -4.09 3.84 6.55
CA ALA A 105 -3.90 2.93 5.43
C ALA A 105 -3.02 3.59 4.36
N PHE A 106 -2.33 2.79 3.54
CA PHE A 106 -1.73 3.32 2.33
C PHE A 106 -2.78 3.50 1.23
N ALA A 107 -2.60 4.54 0.42
CA ALA A 107 -3.41 4.78 -0.77
C ALA A 107 -3.10 3.73 -1.84
N GLY A 108 -3.89 2.66 -1.88
CA GLY A 108 -3.72 1.53 -2.76
C GLY A 108 -4.49 1.65 -4.08
N ILE A 109 -3.95 1.03 -5.13
CA ILE A 109 -4.72 0.66 -6.32
C ILE A 109 -4.61 -0.83 -6.56
N TRP A 110 -5.61 -1.39 -7.25
CA TRP A 110 -5.71 -2.81 -7.55
C TRP A 110 -6.14 -3.06 -8.99
N ALA A 111 -5.77 -4.23 -9.49
CA ALA A 111 -6.13 -4.72 -10.81
C ALA A 111 -6.32 -6.23 -10.82
N ALA A 112 -7.35 -6.67 -11.51
CA ALA A 112 -7.43 -8.04 -12.00
C ALA A 112 -6.40 -8.24 -13.11
N TRP A 113 -5.66 -9.34 -13.07
CA TRP A 113 -4.61 -9.64 -14.03
C TRP A 113 -4.50 -11.13 -14.30
N GLU A 114 -4.31 -11.50 -15.56
CA GLU A 114 -4.11 -12.89 -15.98
C GLU A 114 -2.63 -13.12 -16.29
N GLY A 115 -2.02 -14.13 -15.67
CA GLY A 115 -0.64 -14.52 -15.95
C GLY A 115 0.01 -15.35 -14.85
N ALA A 116 1.34 -15.46 -14.90
CA ALA A 116 2.12 -16.24 -13.96
C ALA A 116 2.69 -15.37 -12.83
N ARG A 117 2.52 -15.80 -11.57
CA ARG A 117 3.10 -15.17 -10.35
C ARG A 117 3.84 -16.18 -9.49
N GLY A 118 4.64 -15.70 -8.54
CA GLY A 118 5.47 -16.56 -7.70
C GLY A 118 6.84 -16.86 -8.31
N PRO A 119 7.62 -17.74 -7.67
CA PRO A 119 8.98 -18.06 -8.11
C PRO A 119 8.97 -18.79 -9.46
N LYS A 120 10.02 -18.57 -10.28
CA LYS A 120 10.17 -19.24 -11.59
C LYS A 120 10.14 -20.76 -11.50
N SER A 121 10.54 -21.33 -10.37
CA SER A 121 10.53 -22.79 -10.13
C SER A 121 9.14 -23.36 -9.88
N ALA A 122 8.16 -22.53 -9.48
CA ALA A 122 6.80 -22.95 -9.18
C ALA A 122 5.81 -21.78 -9.40
N PRO A 123 5.58 -21.39 -10.67
CA PRO A 123 4.67 -20.30 -10.98
C PRO A 123 3.20 -20.70 -10.75
N VAL A 124 2.43 -19.78 -10.19
CA VAL A 124 0.96 -19.84 -10.15
C VAL A 124 0.44 -19.08 -11.36
N THR A 125 0.02 -19.81 -12.39
CA THR A 125 -0.57 -19.25 -13.61
C THR A 125 -2.08 -19.16 -13.48
N GLY A 126 -2.65 -18.04 -13.90
CA GLY A 126 -4.09 -17.86 -13.97
C GLY A 126 -4.49 -16.43 -13.60
N HIS A 127 -5.69 -16.31 -13.05
CA HIS A 127 -6.22 -15.06 -12.54
C HIS A 127 -5.59 -14.65 -11.21
N HIS A 128 -5.22 -13.38 -11.07
CA HIS A 128 -4.75 -12.77 -9.84
C HIS A 128 -5.40 -11.41 -9.63
N ASP A 129 -5.91 -11.18 -8.43
CA ASP A 129 -6.16 -9.83 -7.92
C ASP A 129 -4.86 -9.29 -7.33
N LEU A 130 -4.34 -8.24 -7.96
CA LEU A 130 -3.08 -7.60 -7.63
C LEU A 130 -3.31 -6.23 -7.03
N PHE A 131 -2.47 -5.83 -6.09
CA PHE A 131 -2.48 -4.46 -5.59
C PHE A 131 -1.07 -3.89 -5.46
N GLY A 132 -0.98 -2.56 -5.45
CA GLY A 132 0.18 -1.80 -5.03
C GLY A 132 -0.29 -0.50 -4.41
N PHE A 133 0.62 0.30 -3.86
CA PHE A 133 0.24 1.57 -3.25
C PHE A 133 1.08 2.72 -3.76
N LEU A 134 0.50 3.90 -3.67
CA LEU A 134 1.12 5.13 -4.09
C LEU A 134 2.27 5.48 -3.14
N THR A 135 3.30 6.10 -3.72
CA THR A 135 4.45 6.63 -3.00
C THR A 135 4.68 8.07 -3.41
N THR A 136 5.21 8.85 -2.49
CA THR A 136 5.51 10.28 -2.65
C THR A 136 6.93 10.55 -2.14
N GLU A 137 7.36 11.81 -2.20
CA GLU A 137 8.60 12.24 -1.54
C GLU A 137 8.47 12.07 -0.02
N PRO A 138 9.53 11.65 0.68
CA PRO A 138 9.47 11.45 2.11
C PRO A 138 9.36 12.79 2.86
N ASN A 139 8.76 12.77 4.05
CA ASN A 139 8.93 13.83 5.04
C ASN A 139 10.31 13.74 5.71
N ASP A 140 10.63 14.65 6.63
CA ASP A 140 11.98 14.71 7.23
C ASP A 140 12.25 13.46 8.08
N LEU A 141 11.24 12.93 8.78
CA LEU A 141 11.36 11.73 9.61
C LEU A 141 11.74 10.49 8.79
N VAL A 142 11.00 10.19 7.71
CA VAL A 142 11.31 9.04 6.83
C VAL A 142 12.53 9.32 5.98
N GLY A 143 12.68 10.56 5.50
CA GLY A 143 13.78 10.99 4.64
C GLY A 143 15.14 10.88 5.32
N GLY A 144 15.20 11.06 6.64
CA GLY A 144 16.39 10.81 7.45
C GLY A 144 16.86 9.36 7.45
N VAL A 145 15.99 8.40 7.12
CA VAL A 145 16.32 6.95 7.02
C VAL A 145 16.44 6.50 5.57
N HIS A 146 15.47 6.87 4.74
CA HIS A 146 15.36 6.47 3.34
C HIS A 146 14.90 7.66 2.48
N PRO A 147 15.85 8.39 1.84
CA PRO A 147 15.56 9.67 1.20
C PRO A 147 14.81 9.56 -0.13
N LYS A 148 14.62 8.34 -0.64
CA LYS A 148 14.06 8.15 -1.99
C LYS A 148 12.56 8.34 -2.02
N ALA A 149 11.83 7.86 -1.02
CA ALA A 149 10.37 7.77 -1.05
C ALA A 149 9.78 7.45 0.32
N MET A 150 8.50 7.78 0.50
CA MET A 150 7.62 7.18 1.50
C MET A 150 6.28 6.74 0.87
N PRO A 151 5.54 5.82 1.50
CA PRO A 151 4.15 5.54 1.13
C PRO A 151 3.24 6.76 1.27
N VAL A 152 2.21 6.87 0.42
CA VAL A 152 1.12 7.82 0.65
C VAL A 152 0.22 7.27 1.76
N ILE A 153 0.18 7.96 2.89
CA ILE A 153 -0.55 7.55 4.10
C ILE A 153 -1.86 8.34 4.22
N LEU A 154 -2.96 7.62 4.41
CA LEU A 154 -4.30 8.14 4.64
C LEU A 154 -4.62 8.01 6.13
N ILE A 155 -4.61 9.12 6.87
CA ILE A 155 -4.88 9.14 8.31
C ILE A 155 -6.35 9.49 8.56
N GLY A 156 -7.05 8.62 9.28
CA GLY A 156 -8.45 8.79 9.64
C GLY A 156 -9.44 8.36 8.55
N GLN A 157 -10.67 8.10 8.98
CA GLN A 157 -11.73 7.54 8.12
C GLN A 157 -12.08 8.45 6.94
N GLN A 158 -12.02 9.77 7.13
CA GLN A 158 -12.36 10.72 6.09
C GLN A 158 -11.38 10.64 4.91
N ALA A 159 -10.06 10.68 5.17
CA ALA A 159 -9.04 10.57 4.13
C ALA A 159 -9.13 9.22 3.38
N MET A 160 -9.41 8.13 4.12
CA MET A 160 -9.63 6.81 3.52
C MET A 160 -10.84 6.77 2.60
N ARG A 161 -11.97 7.34 3.04
CA ARG A 161 -13.19 7.43 2.23
C ARG A 161 -12.97 8.29 0.99
N GLU A 162 -12.34 9.46 1.15
CA GLU A 162 -12.00 10.35 0.05
C GLU A 162 -11.12 9.64 -0.98
N TRP A 163 -10.10 8.89 -0.56
CA TRP A 163 -9.30 8.10 -1.47
C TRP A 163 -10.16 7.14 -2.28
N LEU A 164 -11.07 6.40 -1.65
CA LEU A 164 -11.92 5.43 -2.34
C LEU A 164 -12.91 6.05 -3.34
N THR A 165 -13.32 7.32 -3.16
CA THR A 165 -14.44 7.91 -3.93
C THR A 165 -14.10 9.14 -4.76
N ALA A 166 -12.99 9.85 -4.48
CA ALA A 166 -12.66 11.11 -5.13
C ALA A 166 -12.50 10.94 -6.67
N PRO A 167 -12.83 11.97 -7.47
CA PRO A 167 -12.64 11.89 -8.92
C PRO A 167 -11.16 11.66 -9.28
N LEU A 168 -10.93 11.14 -10.49
CA LEU A 168 -9.57 10.90 -11.00
C LEU A 168 -8.68 12.16 -10.95
N THR A 169 -9.27 13.33 -11.17
CA THR A 169 -8.57 14.62 -11.17
C THR A 169 -7.98 14.99 -9.81
N ALA A 170 -8.49 14.43 -8.70
CA ALA A 170 -7.98 14.69 -7.35
C ALA A 170 -6.83 13.76 -6.95
N VAL A 171 -6.52 12.71 -7.74
CA VAL A 171 -5.48 11.73 -7.41
C VAL A 171 -4.10 12.37 -7.12
N PRO A 172 -3.63 13.37 -7.89
CA PRO A 172 -2.36 14.03 -7.60
C PRO A 172 -2.30 14.67 -6.20
N ASP A 173 -3.42 15.13 -5.66
CA ASP A 173 -3.49 15.82 -4.36
C ASP A 173 -3.25 14.88 -3.17
N PHE A 174 -3.44 13.58 -3.37
CA PHE A 174 -3.12 12.55 -2.37
C PHE A 174 -1.63 12.23 -2.34
N ALA A 175 -0.87 12.48 -3.41
CA ALA A 175 0.53 12.09 -3.54
C ALA A 175 1.48 13.05 -2.80
N ARG A 176 1.23 13.28 -1.51
CA ARG A 176 1.99 14.17 -0.62
C ARG A 176 2.34 13.46 0.69
N PRO A 177 3.48 13.80 1.33
CA PRO A 177 3.82 13.24 2.63
C PRO A 177 2.83 13.69 3.70
N VAL A 178 2.67 12.86 4.74
CA VAL A 178 2.04 13.28 6.01
C VAL A 178 3.03 14.13 6.82
N ALA A 179 2.53 14.88 7.80
CA ALA A 179 3.38 15.72 8.65
C ALA A 179 4.33 14.85 9.50
N ASP A 180 5.47 15.40 9.92
CA ASP A 180 6.42 14.65 10.75
C ASP A 180 5.81 14.29 12.10
N GLU A 181 5.05 15.20 12.71
CA GLU A 181 4.33 14.99 13.98
C GLU A 181 3.25 13.91 13.91
N ASP A 182 2.83 13.52 12.70
CA ASP A 182 1.86 12.45 12.50
C ASP A 182 2.48 11.04 12.57
N MET A 183 3.81 10.95 12.66
CA MET A 183 4.52 9.67 12.66
C MET A 183 5.57 9.58 13.76
N GLU A 184 5.88 8.35 14.12
CA GLU A 184 6.93 8.04 15.09
C GLU A 184 7.74 6.82 14.64
N ILE A 185 9.02 6.80 15.03
CA ILE A 185 9.87 5.62 14.90
C ILE A 185 9.60 4.71 16.09
N VAL A 186 9.33 3.44 15.82
CA VAL A 186 9.04 2.43 16.83
C VAL A 186 10.07 1.29 16.77
N GLU A 187 10.13 0.48 17.82
CA GLU A 187 10.93 -0.74 17.80
C GLU A 187 10.38 -1.74 16.77
N GLY A 188 11.30 -2.55 16.20
CA GLY A 188 10.90 -3.72 15.41
C GLY A 188 10.16 -4.73 16.27
N ALA A 189 9.32 -5.57 15.65
CA ALA A 189 8.81 -6.72 16.41
C ALA A 189 9.96 -7.70 16.43
N GLY A 190 10.31 -8.15 17.63
CA GLY A 190 11.10 -9.36 17.81
C GLY A 190 10.30 -10.60 17.43
#